data_AF-A0A1B6MLE1-F1
#
_entry.id   AF-A0A1B6MLE1-F1
#
_cell.length_a   1.000
_cell.length_b   1.000
_cell.length_c   1.000
_cell.angle_alpha   90.00
_cell.angle_beta   90.00
_cell.angle_gamma   90.00
#
_symmetry.space_group_name_H-M   'P 1'
#
loop_
_entity.id
_entity.type
_entity.pdbx_description
1 polymer ?
#
loop_
_entity_poly.entity_id
_entity_poly.type
_entity_poly.pdbx_seq_one_letter_code
_entity_poly.pdbx_strand_id
1 'polypeptide(L)'
;MLVSSLYHNLNKRLPLAQQVHVESLSSLLLNWLLSAYAIETLGRIRVFSIKVALATMCAGKLMDKLRYIFSQLCDGNGHMVAWKFSEYLREVLCLPAAVYESPSFSYNDNLATYIISRVSVLSTCIYYDNL
;
A
#
# COMPACT_ATOMS: atom_id res chain seq x y z
N MET A 1 1.47 -2.56 18.43
CA MET A 1 1.73 -1.17 18.85
C MET A 1 1.47 -0.16 17.73
N LEU A 2 2.15 -0.20 16.56
CA LEU A 2 1.95 0.79 15.49
C LEU A 2 0.49 0.95 14.99
N VAL A 3 -0.17 -0.16 14.63
CA VAL A 3 -1.56 -0.13 14.12
C VAL A 3 -2.53 0.40 15.17
N SER A 4 -2.42 -0.07 16.40
CA SER A 4 -3.23 0.41 17.52
C SER A 4 -3.03 1.92 17.77
N SER A 5 -1.79 2.42 17.79
CA SER A 5 -1.51 3.85 17.93
C SER A 5 -2.12 4.68 16.79
N LEU A 6 -2.09 4.17 15.56
CA LEU A 6 -2.73 4.82 14.40
C LEU A 6 -4.25 4.91 14.59
N TYR A 7 -4.90 3.80 14.99
CA TYR A 7 -6.33 3.80 15.27
C TYR A 7 -6.71 4.74 16.41
N HIS A 8 -5.94 4.77 17.50
CA HIS A 8 -6.19 5.71 18.60
C HIS A 8 -6.12 7.17 18.15
N ASN A 9 -5.14 7.53 17.31
CA ASN A 9 -5.01 8.90 16.81
C ASN A 9 -6.14 9.28 15.85
N LEU A 10 -6.57 8.36 14.99
CA LEU A 10 -7.68 8.60 14.06
C LEU A 10 -9.02 8.64 14.77
N ASN A 11 -9.26 7.76 15.74
CA ASN A 11 -10.52 7.69 16.48
C ASN A 11 -10.81 8.98 17.25
N LYS A 12 -9.77 9.68 17.71
CA LYS A 12 -9.88 11.01 18.35
C LYS A 12 -10.38 12.12 17.41
N ARG A 13 -10.24 11.92 16.09
CA ARG A 13 -10.66 12.90 15.07
C ARG A 13 -12.09 12.66 14.58
N LEU A 14 -12.70 11.54 14.96
CA LEU A 14 -14.06 11.19 14.57
C LEU A 14 -15.09 11.80 15.54
N PRO A 15 -16.29 12.17 15.07
CA PRO A 15 -17.43 12.46 15.92
C PRO A 15 -17.70 11.30 16.88
N LEU A 16 -18.22 11.59 18.08
CA LEU A 16 -18.50 10.57 19.12
C LEU A 16 -19.37 9.42 18.59
N ALA A 17 -20.36 9.72 17.75
CA ALA A 17 -21.26 8.72 17.15
C ALA A 17 -20.57 7.77 16.16
N GLN A 18 -19.35 8.10 15.70
CA GLN A 18 -18.56 7.32 14.74
C GLN A 18 -17.32 6.70 15.36
N GLN A 19 -17.14 6.82 16.69
CA GLN A 19 -16.01 6.19 17.35
C GLN A 19 -16.10 4.67 17.28
N VAL A 20 -14.95 4.03 17.17
CA VAL A 20 -14.82 2.59 17.01
C VAL A 20 -14.09 1.95 18.19
N HIS A 21 -14.30 0.65 18.37
CA HIS A 21 -13.55 -0.14 19.36
C HIS A 21 -12.12 -0.41 18.84
N VAL A 22 -11.21 0.49 19.20
CA VAL A 22 -9.84 0.54 18.67
C VAL A 22 -9.07 -0.77 18.83
N GLU A 23 -9.17 -1.43 19.98
CA GLU A 23 -8.42 -2.67 20.25
C GLU A 23 -8.85 -3.81 19.31
N SER A 24 -10.16 -4.01 19.14
CA SER A 24 -10.69 -5.07 18.27
C SER A 24 -10.35 -4.81 16.81
N LEU A 25 -10.55 -3.59 16.32
CA LEU A 25 -10.27 -3.28 14.91
C LEU A 25 -8.78 -3.30 14.59
N SER A 26 -7.94 -2.81 15.50
CA SER A 26 -6.49 -2.85 15.32
C SER A 26 -5.95 -4.28 15.33
N SER A 27 -6.53 -5.16 16.15
CA SER A 27 -6.19 -6.59 16.18
C SER A 27 -6.66 -7.30 14.92
N LEU A 28 -7.89 -7.03 14.47
CA LEU A 28 -8.43 -7.60 13.23
C LEU A 28 -7.57 -7.21 12.03
N LEU A 29 -7.23 -5.93 11.89
CA LEU A 29 -6.36 -5.47 10.81
C LEU A 29 -4.97 -6.08 10.89
N LEU A 30 -4.38 -6.15 12.08
CA LEU A 30 -3.05 -6.76 12.26
C LEU A 30 -3.05 -8.23 11.86
N ASN A 31 -4.06 -9.00 12.28
CA ASN A 31 -4.20 -10.41 11.91
C ASN A 31 -4.36 -10.58 10.40
N TRP A 32 -5.16 -9.72 9.77
CA TRP A 32 -5.32 -9.76 8.32
C TRP A 32 -4.01 -9.44 7.58
N LEU A 33 -3.26 -8.43 8.03
CA LEU A 33 -1.94 -8.10 7.46
C LEU A 33 -0.92 -9.23 7.65
N LEU A 34 -0.95 -9.92 8.79
CA LEU A 34 -0.11 -11.10 9.02
C LEU A 34 -0.46 -12.23 8.06
N SER A 35 -1.74 -12.50 7.83
CA SER A 35 -2.17 -13.50 6.86
C SER A 35 -1.79 -13.13 5.42
N ALA A 36 -1.84 -11.84 5.07
CA ALA A 36 -1.51 -11.37 3.73
C ALA A 36 0.01 -11.36 3.42
N TYR A 37 0.85 -11.09 4.42
CA TYR A 37 2.28 -10.79 4.19
C TYR A 37 3.27 -11.68 4.94
N ALA A 38 2.84 -12.39 5.99
CA ALA A 38 3.77 -13.00 6.95
C ALA A 38 3.82 -14.54 6.92
N ILE A 39 3.20 -15.18 5.93
CA ILE A 39 3.18 -16.64 5.79
C ILE A 39 4.62 -17.19 5.70
N GLU A 40 5.51 -16.51 4.98
CA GLU A 40 6.89 -16.96 4.76
C GLU A 40 7.91 -16.32 5.70
N THR A 41 7.54 -15.26 6.42
CA THR A 41 8.48 -14.42 7.18
C THR A 41 8.45 -14.65 8.69
N LEU A 42 7.89 -15.78 9.14
CA LEU A 42 7.78 -16.15 10.56
C LEU A 42 7.10 -15.04 11.40
N GLY A 43 6.04 -14.42 10.87
CA GLY A 43 5.27 -13.39 11.57
C GLY A 43 5.86 -11.97 11.51
N ARG A 44 6.88 -11.71 10.68
CA ARG A 44 7.46 -10.36 10.52
C ARG A 44 6.96 -9.68 9.25
N ILE A 45 6.40 -8.49 9.38
CA ILE A 45 5.92 -7.69 8.22
C ILE A 45 6.90 -6.55 7.97
N ARG A 46 7.28 -6.32 6.70
CA ARG A 46 8.10 -5.15 6.34
C ARG A 46 7.29 -3.88 6.54
N VAL A 47 7.93 -2.81 7.01
CA VAL A 47 7.28 -1.49 7.14
C VAL A 47 6.71 -1.03 5.80
N PHE A 48 7.41 -1.32 4.70
CA PHE A 48 6.94 -1.01 3.35
C PHE A 48 5.63 -1.72 3.00
N SER A 49 5.48 -3.03 3.30
CA SER A 49 4.24 -3.79 3.13
C SER A 49 3.06 -3.15 3.86
N ILE A 50 3.27 -2.73 5.11
CA ILE A 50 2.24 -2.05 5.90
C ILE A 50 1.83 -0.73 5.23
N LYS A 51 2.79 0.07 4.76
CA LYS A 51 2.49 1.33 4.06
C LYS A 51 1.65 1.09 2.80
N VAL A 52 2.03 0.10 1.98
CA VAL A 52 1.32 -0.27 0.76
C VAL A 52 -0.11 -0.72 1.07
N ALA A 53 -0.27 -1.65 2.02
CA ALA A 53 -1.58 -2.17 2.40
C ALA A 53 -2.53 -1.08 2.88
N LEU A 54 -2.07 -0.23 3.80
CA LEU A 54 -2.88 0.85 4.37
C LEU A 54 -3.21 1.92 3.33
N ALA A 55 -2.28 2.30 2.46
CA ALA A 55 -2.52 3.27 1.41
C ALA A 55 -3.52 2.75 0.37
N THR A 56 -3.45 1.47 0.02
CA THR A 56 -4.37 0.84 -0.94
C THR A 56 -5.80 0.76 -0.38
N MET A 57 -5.95 0.28 0.87
CA MET A 57 -7.25 -0.02 1.46
C MET A 57 -7.96 1.17 2.14
N CYS A 58 -7.28 2.29 2.39
CA CYS A 58 -7.91 3.41 3.08
C CYS A 58 -9.04 4.05 2.26
N ALA A 59 -9.90 4.83 2.90
CA ALA A 59 -10.99 5.56 2.22
C ALA A 59 -10.54 6.87 1.53
N GLY A 60 -9.25 6.98 1.16
CA GLY A 60 -8.70 8.17 0.48
C GLY A 60 -9.09 8.27 -1.00
N LYS A 61 -8.99 9.48 -1.57
CA LYS A 61 -9.18 9.68 -3.02
C LYS A 61 -8.11 8.91 -3.79
N LEU A 62 -8.48 8.35 -4.94
CA LEU A 62 -7.55 7.56 -5.77
C LEU A 62 -6.25 8.30 -6.07
N MET A 63 -6.34 9.57 -6.48
CA MET A 63 -5.16 10.37 -6.81
C MET A 63 -4.23 10.60 -5.61
N ASP A 64 -4.77 10.74 -4.40
CA ASP A 64 -3.96 10.93 -3.19
C ASP A 64 -3.22 9.63 -2.83
N LYS A 65 -3.86 8.48 -3.03
CA LYS A 65 -3.23 7.16 -2.87
C LYS A 65 -2.09 6.97 -3.86
N LEU A 66 -2.32 7.27 -5.14
CA LEU A 66 -1.30 7.16 -6.19
C LEU A 66 -0.12 8.10 -5.93
N ARG A 67 -0.37 9.35 -5.53
CA ARG A 67 0.68 10.32 -5.14
C ARG A 67 1.48 9.83 -3.95
N TYR A 68 0.82 9.32 -2.91
CA TYR A 68 1.51 8.75 -1.75
C TYR A 68 2.41 7.59 -2.16
N ILE A 69 1.90 6.61 -2.91
CA ILE A 69 2.70 5.47 -3.37
C ILE A 69 3.86 5.96 -4.21
N PHE A 70 3.62 6.80 -5.21
CA PHE A 70 4.66 7.35 -6.08
C PHE A 70 5.79 8.02 -5.27
N SER A 71 5.44 8.78 -4.23
CA SER A 71 6.43 9.38 -3.32
C SER A 71 7.33 8.35 -2.62
N GLN A 72 6.84 7.14 -2.35
CA GLN A 72 7.65 6.07 -1.77
C GLN A 72 8.58 5.41 -2.82
N LEU A 73 8.21 5.49 -4.10
CA LEU A 73 8.94 4.88 -5.22
C LEU A 73 10.00 5.78 -5.84
N CYS A 74 9.95 7.09 -5.56
CA CYS A 74 10.88 8.04 -6.16
C CYS A 74 12.25 8.08 -5.45
N ASP A 75 13.24 8.59 -6.18
CA ASP A 75 14.50 9.07 -5.64
C ASP A 75 14.37 10.52 -5.13
N GLY A 76 15.48 11.11 -4.67
CA GLY A 76 15.52 12.50 -4.20
C GLY A 76 15.24 13.55 -5.29
N ASN A 77 15.24 13.15 -6.56
CA ASN A 77 14.99 14.01 -7.71
C ASN A 77 13.55 13.88 -8.23
N GLY A 78 12.72 13.05 -7.60
CA GLY A 78 11.33 12.82 -8.02
C GLY A 78 11.18 11.82 -9.18
N HIS A 79 12.23 11.09 -9.54
CA HIS A 79 12.15 10.04 -10.57
C HIS A 79 11.78 8.71 -9.94
N MET A 80 10.82 8.00 -10.55
CA MET A 80 10.47 6.65 -10.12
C MET A 80 11.67 5.71 -10.28
N VAL A 81 11.96 4.95 -9.23
CA VAL A 81 13.02 3.94 -9.23
C VAL A 81 12.45 2.57 -9.58
N ALA A 82 12.89 1.99 -10.70
CA ALA A 82 12.30 0.78 -11.28
C ALA A 82 12.23 -0.42 -10.31
N TRP A 83 13.30 -0.69 -9.56
CA TRP A 83 13.30 -1.82 -8.62
C TRP A 83 12.33 -1.60 -7.44
N LYS A 84 12.15 -0.35 -6.98
CA LYS A 84 11.13 -0.02 -5.96
C LYS A 84 9.73 -0.26 -6.50
N PHE A 85 9.49 0.02 -7.78
CA PHE A 85 8.23 -0.29 -8.43
C PHE A 85 7.97 -1.79 -8.53
N SER A 86 8.98 -2.60 -8.87
CA SER A 86 8.88 -4.07 -8.81
C SER A 86 8.54 -4.57 -7.41
N GLU A 87 9.20 -4.03 -6.38
CA GLU A 87 8.86 -4.37 -5.00
C GLU A 87 7.43 -3.95 -4.63
N TYR A 88 7.00 -2.76 -5.03
CA TYR A 88 5.61 -2.32 -4.82
C TYR A 88 4.60 -3.26 -5.46
N LEU A 89 4.83 -3.70 -6.71
CA LEU A 89 3.94 -4.63 -7.40
C LEU A 89 3.84 -5.96 -6.64
N ARG A 90 4.96 -6.47 -6.12
CA ARG A 90 4.96 -7.68 -5.28
C ARG A 90 4.10 -7.48 -4.04
N GLU A 91 4.26 -6.35 -3.34
CA GLU A 91 3.52 -6.07 -2.11
C GLU A 91 2.03 -5.79 -2.33
N VAL A 92 1.67 -5.04 -3.37
CA VAL A 92 0.27 -4.67 -3.61
C VAL A 92 -0.54 -5.86 -4.12
N LEU A 93 0.08 -6.78 -4.88
CA LEU A 93 -0.57 -7.99 -5.38
C LEU A 93 -0.75 -9.09 -4.32
N CYS A 94 -0.07 -9.00 -3.17
CA CYS A 94 -0.40 -9.83 -2.00
C CYS A 94 -1.83 -9.56 -1.48
N LEU A 95 -2.36 -8.35 -1.65
CA LEU A 95 -3.69 -7.98 -1.16
C LEU A 95 -4.82 -8.74 -1.90
N PRO A 96 -4.91 -8.75 -3.25
CA PRO A 96 -5.87 -9.58 -3.96
C PRO A 96 -5.59 -11.09 -3.76
N ALA A 97 -4.32 -11.51 -3.66
CA ALA A 97 -4.01 -12.90 -3.37
C ALA A 97 -4.58 -13.36 -2.01
N ALA A 98 -4.55 -12.50 -0.99
CA ALA A 98 -5.10 -12.77 0.34
C ALA A 98 -6.63 -12.94 0.36
N VAL A 99 -7.32 -12.52 -0.70
CA VAL A 99 -8.76 -12.74 -0.92
C VAL A 99 -9.03 -13.70 -2.08
N TYR A 100 -8.06 -14.56 -2.40
CA TYR A 100 -8.16 -15.63 -3.40
C TYR A 100 -8.32 -15.15 -4.86
N GLU A 101 -7.89 -13.92 -5.16
CA GLU A 101 -7.95 -13.32 -6.51
C GLU A 101 -6.59 -13.38 -7.24
N SER A 102 -5.68 -14.25 -6.82
CA SER A 102 -4.38 -14.43 -7.48
C SER A 102 -4.45 -14.86 -8.96
N PRO A 103 -5.46 -15.64 -9.44
CA PRO A 103 -5.57 -15.96 -10.87
C PRO A 103 -5.82 -14.72 -11.73
N SER A 104 -6.58 -13.76 -11.20
CA SER A 104 -6.91 -12.50 -11.86
C SER A 104 -5.75 -11.49 -11.77
N PHE A 105 -5.01 -11.50 -10.65
CA PHE A 105 -3.98 -10.52 -10.33
C PHE A 105 -2.68 -11.19 -9.89
N SER A 106 -1.98 -11.83 -10.83
CA SER A 106 -0.72 -12.52 -10.55
C SER A 106 0.50 -11.61 -10.74
N TYR A 107 1.49 -11.79 -9.88
CA TYR A 107 2.81 -11.18 -10.03
C TYR A 107 3.72 -12.06 -10.90
N ASN A 108 4.53 -11.42 -11.75
CA ASN A 108 5.68 -12.04 -12.39
C ASN A 108 6.81 -11.00 -12.52
N ASP A 109 8.06 -11.44 -12.63
CA ASP A 109 9.22 -10.54 -12.59
C ASP A 109 9.33 -9.59 -13.79
N ASN A 110 8.66 -9.89 -14.90
CA ASN A 110 8.65 -9.04 -16.09
C ASN A 110 7.54 -7.98 -16.04
N LEU A 111 6.61 -8.06 -15.09
CA LEU A 111 5.44 -7.19 -15.01
C LEU A 111 5.81 -5.71 -14.91
N ALA A 112 6.79 -5.40 -14.06
CA ALA A 112 7.27 -4.03 -13.88
C ALA A 112 7.83 -3.45 -15.18
N THR A 113 8.73 -4.20 -15.83
CA THR A 113 9.34 -3.82 -17.11
C THR A 113 8.28 -3.64 -18.19
N TYR A 114 7.30 -4.55 -18.26
CA TYR A 114 6.19 -4.46 -19.19
C TYR A 114 5.38 -3.17 -18.99
N ILE A 115 4.98 -2.85 -17.74
CA ILE A 115 4.22 -1.64 -17.43
C ILE A 115 5.03 -0.38 -17.77
N ILE A 116 6.29 -0.31 -17.33
CA ILE A 116 7.17 0.85 -17.58
C ILE A 116 7.35 1.05 -19.09
N SER A 117 7.56 -0.02 -19.87
CA SER A 117 7.74 0.09 -21.32
C SER A 117 6.49 0.59 -22.06
N ARG A 118 5.29 0.36 -21.51
CA ARG A 118 4.02 0.81 -22.07
C ARG A 118 3.64 2.24 -21.67
N VAL A 119 4.22 2.75 -20.59
CA VAL A 119 3.91 4.07 -20.05
C VAL A 119 5.15 4.95 -20.20
N SER A 120 5.30 5.55 -21.39
CA SER A 120 6.44 6.40 -21.78
C SER A 120 6.65 7.67 -20.96
N VAL A 121 5.87 7.92 -19.88
CA VAL A 121 5.83 9.22 -19.18
C VAL A 121 5.64 9.11 -17.65
N LEU A 122 6.06 8.01 -17.01
CA LEU A 122 5.91 7.87 -15.53
C LEU A 122 6.79 8.84 -14.72
N SER A 123 7.77 9.50 -15.32
CA SER A 123 8.62 10.47 -14.63
C SER A 123 7.97 11.83 -14.39
N THR A 124 6.85 12.16 -15.05
CA THR A 124 6.38 13.57 -15.12
C THR A 124 4.90 13.75 -14.77
N CYS A 125 4.01 12.78 -15.03
CA CYS A 125 2.57 13.05 -14.98
C CYS A 125 1.97 13.23 -13.57
N ILE A 126 2.55 12.66 -12.51
CA ILE A 126 1.94 12.81 -11.16
C ILE A 126 2.32 14.16 -10.50
N TYR A 127 3.42 14.78 -10.93
CA TYR A 127 3.88 16.08 -10.42
C TYR A 127 3.29 17.28 -11.15
N TYR A 128 2.96 17.16 -12.45
CA TYR A 128 2.52 18.31 -13.27
C TYR A 128 1.00 18.55 -13.32
N ASP A 129 0.16 17.61 -12.87
CA ASP A 129 -1.30 17.81 -12.84
C ASP A 129 -1.81 18.67 -11.64
N ASN A 130 -0.95 19.53 -11.07
CA ASN A 130 -1.31 20.49 -10.02
C ASN A 130 -0.53 21.83 -10.11
N LEU A 131 -0.03 22.18 -11.30
CA LEU A 131 0.28 23.58 -11.65
C LEU A 131 -0.86 24.15 -12.50
#